data_AF-A0A3C1MTA2-F1
#
_entry.id   AF-A0A3C1MTA2-F1
#
_cell.length_a   1.000
_cell.length_b   1.000
_cell.length_c   1.000
_cell.angle_alpha   90.00
_cell.angle_beta   90.00
_cell.angle_gamma   90.00
#
_symmetry.space_group_name_H-M   'P 1'
#
loop_
_entity.id
_entity.type
_entity.pdbx_description
1 polymer ?
#
loop_
_entity_poly.entity_id
_entity_poly.type
_entity_poly.pdbx_seq_one_letter_code
_entity_poly.pdbx_strand_id
1 'polypeptide(L)'
;IPAKFMLGQAALESGWGRRELVAADGTPSHNLFGIKATGGWHGKVVEHVTTEYVHGVAQKKVQTFRAYDNYADAFRDYAHLLRNNPRYQQVLANAQDASGFAQGLQRAGYATDPHYADKLTRIITQSLSA
;
A
#
# COMPACT_ATOMS: atom_id res chain seq x y z
N ILE A 1 -2.08 -1.82 -14.57
CA ILE A 1 -1.07 -2.17 -13.54
C ILE A 1 -0.88 -3.68 -13.63
N PRO A 2 0.33 -4.17 -13.94
CA PRO A 2 0.61 -5.60 -13.97
C PRO A 2 0.27 -6.29 -12.64
N ALA A 3 -0.30 -7.50 -12.69
CA ALA A 3 -0.74 -8.22 -11.49
C ALA A 3 0.43 -8.46 -10.51
N LYS A 4 1.60 -8.84 -11.02
CA LYS A 4 2.81 -9.04 -10.20
C LYS A 4 3.22 -7.79 -9.41
N PHE A 5 2.96 -6.60 -9.92
CA PHE A 5 3.34 -5.35 -9.23
C PHE A 5 2.43 -5.10 -8.04
N MET A 6 1.12 -5.32 -8.22
CA MET A 6 0.15 -5.22 -7.12
C MET A 6 0.40 -6.30 -6.07
N LEU A 7 0.74 -7.53 -6.47
CA LEU A 7 1.13 -8.60 -5.55
C LEU A 7 2.42 -8.26 -4.79
N GLY A 8 3.42 -7.71 -5.48
CA GLY A 8 4.68 -7.29 -4.86
C GLY A 8 4.47 -6.21 -3.80
N GLN A 9 3.60 -5.24 -4.08
CA GLN A 9 3.23 -4.25 -3.07
C GLN A 9 2.43 -4.86 -1.93
N ALA A 10 1.41 -5.67 -2.20
CA ALA A 10 0.65 -6.34 -1.15
C ALA A 10 1.59 -7.14 -0.23
N ALA A 11 2.56 -7.87 -0.79
CA ALA A 11 3.56 -8.60 -0.02
C ALA A 11 4.47 -7.68 0.80
N LEU A 12 4.94 -6.56 0.23
CA LEU A 12 5.78 -5.60 0.94
C LEU A 12 5.02 -4.93 2.10
N GLU A 13 3.85 -4.38 1.82
CA GLU A 13 3.06 -3.58 2.77
C GLU A 13 2.51 -4.44 3.92
N SER A 14 2.02 -5.66 3.62
CA SER A 14 1.49 -6.58 4.64
C SER A 14 2.55 -7.48 5.28
N GLY A 15 3.81 -7.40 4.84
CA GLY A 15 4.85 -8.34 5.26
C GLY A 15 4.49 -9.79 4.95
N TRP A 16 4.08 -10.08 3.72
CA TRP A 16 3.58 -11.38 3.25
C TRP A 16 2.34 -11.86 4.04
N GLY A 17 1.40 -10.93 4.30
CA GLY A 17 0.17 -11.18 5.04
C GLY A 17 0.33 -11.26 6.57
N ARG A 18 1.56 -11.24 7.09
CA ARG A 18 1.82 -11.42 8.53
C ARG A 18 1.45 -10.20 9.38
N ARG A 19 1.31 -9.04 8.76
CA ARG A 19 1.02 -7.74 9.40
C ARG A 19 -0.26 -7.13 8.88
N GLU A 20 -1.21 -7.97 8.48
CA GLU A 20 -2.53 -7.50 8.07
C GLU A 20 -3.20 -6.72 9.21
N LEU A 21 -3.85 -5.62 8.86
CA LEU A 21 -4.64 -4.84 9.79
C LEU A 21 -5.91 -5.63 10.15
N VAL A 22 -6.14 -5.86 11.44
CA VAL A 22 -7.31 -6.56 11.96
C VAL A 22 -8.18 -5.63 12.81
N ALA A 23 -9.48 -5.85 12.83
CA ALA A 23 -10.38 -5.16 13.75
C ALA A 23 -10.14 -5.61 15.20
N ALA A 24 -10.73 -4.90 16.17
CA ALA A 24 -10.57 -5.20 17.59
C ALA A 24 -11.08 -6.60 17.98
N ASP A 25 -12.02 -7.16 17.20
CA ASP A 25 -12.55 -8.51 17.36
C ASP A 25 -11.73 -9.59 16.63
N GLY A 26 -10.62 -9.20 15.99
CA GLY A 26 -9.75 -10.10 15.22
C GLY A 26 -10.17 -10.29 13.77
N THR A 27 -11.26 -9.68 13.31
CA THR A 27 -11.70 -9.78 11.91
C THR A 27 -10.68 -9.15 10.97
N PRO A 28 -10.27 -9.82 9.87
CA PRO A 28 -9.38 -9.23 8.88
C PRO A 28 -10.00 -8.00 8.22
N SER A 29 -9.22 -6.93 8.04
CA SER A 29 -9.66 -5.78 7.24
C SER A 29 -9.55 -6.02 5.73
N HIS A 30 -8.81 -7.05 5.31
CA HIS A 30 -8.41 -7.28 3.92
C HIS A 30 -7.55 -6.17 3.31
N ASN A 31 -7.11 -5.18 4.11
CA ASN A 31 -6.34 -4.04 3.63
C ASN A 31 -4.85 -4.34 3.57
N LEU A 32 -4.46 -5.15 2.57
CA LEU A 32 -3.08 -5.54 2.34
C LEU A 32 -2.14 -4.38 1.97
N PHE A 33 -2.69 -3.22 1.58
CA PHE A 33 -1.95 -2.07 1.09
C PHE A 33 -1.80 -0.95 2.13
N GLY A 34 -2.37 -1.11 3.32
CA GLY A 34 -2.32 -0.09 4.38
C GLY A 34 -2.98 1.24 3.99
N ILE A 35 -4.02 1.22 3.16
CA ILE A 35 -4.66 2.46 2.68
C ILE A 35 -5.43 3.11 3.83
N LYS A 36 -5.02 4.34 4.18
CA LYS A 36 -5.72 5.16 5.19
C LYS A 36 -7.12 5.56 4.72
N ALA A 37 -8.06 5.62 5.65
CA ALA A 37 -9.36 6.23 5.44
C ALA A 37 -9.20 7.75 5.51
N THR A 38 -9.54 8.45 4.42
CA THR A 38 -9.56 9.92 4.36
C THR A 38 -11.00 10.39 4.14
N GLY A 39 -11.27 11.70 4.14
CA GLY A 39 -12.64 12.24 4.10
C GLY A 39 -13.51 11.82 2.91
N GLY A 40 -12.94 11.25 1.84
CA GLY A 40 -13.71 10.69 0.73
C GLY A 40 -14.15 9.23 0.92
N TRP A 41 -13.66 8.54 1.95
CA TRP A 41 -13.98 7.15 2.24
C TRP A 41 -15.22 7.04 3.13
N HIS A 42 -16.21 6.29 2.67
CA HIS A 42 -17.49 6.06 3.38
C HIS A 42 -17.74 4.58 3.69
N GLY A 43 -16.75 3.72 3.42
CA GLY A 43 -16.83 2.28 3.67
C GLY A 43 -16.39 1.90 5.09
N LYS A 44 -16.23 0.59 5.31
CA LYS A 44 -15.76 0.04 6.60
C LYS A 44 -14.36 0.57 6.93
N VAL A 45 -14.06 0.62 8.22
CA VAL A 45 -12.76 1.08 8.73
C VAL A 45 -12.26 0.22 9.87
N VAL A 46 -10.95 0.22 10.08
CA VAL A 46 -10.29 -0.29 11.30
C VAL A 46 -9.32 0.75 11.82
N GLU A 47 -9.17 0.82 13.15
CA GLU A 47 -8.23 1.74 13.80
C GLU A 47 -7.01 0.98 14.32
N HIS A 48 -5.81 1.52 14.08
CA HIS A 48 -4.55 0.95 14.55
C HIS A 48 -3.63 2.03 15.10
N VAL A 49 -2.86 1.70 16.14
CA VAL A 49 -1.79 2.56 16.63
C VAL A 49 -0.57 2.40 15.73
N THR A 50 -0.21 3.47 15.03
CA THR A 50 0.99 3.52 14.18
C THR A 50 2.05 4.42 14.80
N THR A 51 3.31 4.14 14.49
CA THR A 51 4.41 5.06 14.75
C THR A 51 4.60 5.96 13.53
N GLU A 52 4.30 7.24 13.66
CA GLU A 52 4.57 8.25 12.63
C GLU A 52 5.76 9.11 13.00
N TYR A 53 6.56 9.52 12.02
CA TYR A 53 7.64 10.46 12.24
C TYR A 53 7.19 11.87 11.84
N VAL A 54 7.03 12.75 12.82
CA VAL A 54 6.66 14.16 12.62
C VAL A 54 7.87 15.00 12.98
N HIS A 55 8.43 15.73 12.01
CA HIS A 55 9.69 16.47 12.15
C HIS A 55 10.85 15.62 12.70
N GLY A 56 10.93 14.34 12.28
CA GLY A 56 11.98 13.41 12.71
C GLY A 56 11.74 12.75 14.07
N VAL A 57 10.67 13.11 14.80
CA VAL A 57 10.33 12.52 16.10
C VAL A 57 9.26 11.45 15.92
N ALA A 58 9.52 10.24 16.43
CA ALA A 58 8.56 9.15 16.45
C ALA A 58 7.40 9.45 17.41
N GLN A 59 6.17 9.40 16.92
CA GLN A 59 4.93 9.62 17.66
C GLN A 59 3.98 8.45 17.43
N LYS A 60 3.41 7.91 18.51
CA LYS A 60 2.31 6.96 18.41
C LYS A 60 1.02 7.72 18.12
N LYS A 61 0.34 7.37 17.04
CA LYS A 61 -0.96 7.93 16.67
C LYS A 61 -1.92 6.83 16.30
N VAL A 62 -3.16 6.97 16.73
CA VAL A 62 -4.25 6.18 16.16
C VAL A 62 -4.46 6.67 14.73
N GLN A 63 -4.46 5.74 13.79
CA GLN A 63 -4.77 6.00 12.39
C GLN A 63 -5.94 5.11 11.98
N THR A 64 -6.82 5.66 11.16
CA THR A 64 -7.96 4.96 10.61
C THR A 64 -7.61 4.46 9.21
N PHE A 65 -7.81 3.17 8.98
CA PHE A 65 -7.56 2.50 7.71
C PHE A 65 -8.86 2.02 7.10
N ARG A 66 -8.89 1.95 5.77
CA ARG A 66 -10.00 1.32 5.05
C ARG A 66 -10.07 -0.16 5.43
N ALA A 67 -11.28 -0.72 5.44
CA ALA A 67 -11.51 -2.15 5.55
C ALA A 67 -12.45 -2.59 4.43
N TYR A 68 -12.33 -3.83 4.00
CA TYR A 68 -13.02 -4.38 2.84
C TYR A 68 -13.66 -5.72 3.18
N ASP A 69 -14.67 -6.11 2.40
CA ASP A 69 -15.35 -7.40 2.59
C ASP A 69 -14.47 -8.59 2.18
N ASN A 70 -13.53 -8.37 1.26
CA ASN A 70 -12.61 -9.38 0.76
C ASN A 70 -11.38 -8.71 0.10
N TYR A 71 -10.37 -9.52 -0.23
CA TYR A 71 -9.17 -9.03 -0.90
C TYR A 71 -9.44 -8.47 -2.32
N ALA A 72 -10.41 -9.01 -3.06
CA ALA A 72 -10.68 -8.52 -4.41
C ALA A 72 -11.14 -7.04 -4.39
N ASP A 73 -11.91 -6.65 -3.38
CA ASP A 73 -12.32 -5.26 -3.18
C ASP A 73 -11.13 -4.37 -2.79
N ALA A 74 -10.21 -4.87 -1.95
CA ALA A 74 -8.98 -4.16 -1.61
C ALA A 74 -8.08 -3.90 -2.83
N PHE A 75 -7.90 -4.90 -3.70
CA PHE A 75 -7.14 -4.74 -4.95
C PHE A 75 -7.84 -3.79 -5.93
N ARG A 76 -9.17 -3.84 -6.01
CA ARG A 76 -9.96 -2.94 -6.85
C ARG A 76 -9.79 -1.48 -6.39
N ASP A 77 -9.96 -1.23 -5.10
CA ASP A 77 -9.81 0.12 -4.52
C ASP A 77 -8.37 0.62 -4.66
N TYR A 78 -7.37 -0.23 -4.46
CA TYR A 78 -5.97 0.08 -4.72
C TYR A 78 -5.72 0.51 -6.17
N ALA A 79 -6.23 -0.25 -7.13
CA ALA A 79 -6.11 0.10 -8.55
C ALA A 79 -6.83 1.41 -8.88
N HIS A 80 -7.99 1.67 -8.28
CA HIS A 80 -8.69 2.95 -8.42
C HIS A 80 -7.88 4.12 -7.85
N LEU A 81 -7.30 3.97 -6.66
CA LEU A 81 -6.44 4.98 -6.03
C LEU A 81 -5.30 5.38 -6.97
N LEU A 82 -4.57 4.40 -7.52
CA LEU A 82 -3.45 4.67 -8.42
C LEU A 82 -3.90 5.31 -9.75
N ARG A 83 -5.05 4.92 -10.30
CA ARG A 83 -5.54 5.45 -11.59
C ARG A 83 -6.11 6.86 -11.46
N ASN A 84 -6.82 7.13 -10.38
CA ASN A 84 -7.62 8.35 -10.26
C ASN A 84 -6.91 9.47 -9.50
N ASN A 85 -5.80 9.19 -8.81
CA ASN A 85 -5.02 10.22 -8.15
C ASN A 85 -3.95 10.77 -9.11
N PRO A 86 -3.99 12.07 -9.47
CA PRO A 86 -3.02 12.70 -10.37
C PRO A 86 -1.56 12.48 -9.95
N ARG A 87 -1.31 12.35 -8.64
CA ARG A 87 -0.01 12.00 -8.05
C ARG A 87 0.62 10.76 -8.68
N TYR A 88 -0.18 9.77 -9.08
CA TYR A 88 0.31 8.47 -9.56
C TYR A 88 0.21 8.30 -11.08
N GLN A 89 -0.26 9.29 -11.83
CA GLN A 89 -0.39 9.19 -13.29
C GLN A 89 0.97 8.89 -13.95
N GLN A 90 2.02 9.58 -13.52
CA GLN A 90 3.39 9.34 -14.02
C GLN A 90 3.93 7.98 -13.61
N VAL A 91 3.48 7.43 -12.48
CA VAL A 91 3.85 6.07 -12.07
C VAL A 91 3.29 5.06 -13.07
N LEU A 92 2.01 5.21 -13.44
CA LEU A 92 1.35 4.32 -14.38
C LEU A 92 1.91 4.43 -15.79
N ALA A 93 2.25 5.65 -16.23
CA ALA A 93 2.86 5.88 -17.54
C ALA A 93 4.25 5.23 -17.67
N ASN A 94 5.00 5.13 -16.57
CA ASN A 94 6.36 4.57 -16.55
C ASN A 94 6.43 3.13 -15.99
N ALA A 95 5.29 2.46 -15.81
CA ALA A 95 5.20 1.11 -15.25
C ALA A 95 5.54 -0.01 -16.27
N GLN A 96 6.55 0.20 -17.11
CA GLN A 96 7.00 -0.78 -18.11
C GLN A 96 7.73 -1.97 -17.47
N ASP A 97 8.47 -1.71 -16.39
CA ASP A 97 9.12 -2.72 -15.59
C ASP A 97 8.96 -2.45 -14.08
N ALA A 98 9.42 -3.39 -13.25
CA ALA A 98 9.30 -3.31 -11.80
C ALA A 98 10.04 -2.09 -11.21
N SER A 99 11.20 -1.73 -11.79
CA SER A 99 12.04 -0.63 -11.32
C SER A 99 11.36 0.72 -11.60
N GLY A 100 10.90 0.94 -12.83
CA GLY A 100 10.17 2.15 -13.23
C GLY A 100 8.91 2.37 -12.40
N PHE A 101 8.16 1.30 -12.13
CA PHE A 101 6.99 1.34 -11.25
C PHE A 101 7.38 1.72 -9.81
N ALA A 102 8.35 1.02 -9.22
CA ALA A 102 8.74 1.22 -7.83
C ALA A 102 9.37 2.60 -7.58
N GLN A 103 10.25 3.05 -8.49
CA GLN A 103 10.82 4.40 -8.44
C GLN A 103 9.76 5.47 -8.64
N GLY A 104 8.80 5.24 -9.54
CA GLY A 104 7.66 6.13 -9.73
C GLY A 104 6.90 6.34 -8.43
N LEU A 105 6.55 5.25 -7.73
CA LEU A 105 5.87 5.31 -6.44
C LEU A 105 6.67 6.08 -5.39
N GLN A 106 7.98 5.83 -5.28
CA GLN A 106 8.83 6.55 -4.34
C GLN A 106 8.91 8.04 -4.65
N ARG A 107 9.13 8.43 -5.91
CA ARG A 107 9.13 9.84 -6.34
C ARG A 107 7.78 10.53 -6.11
N ALA A 108 6.69 9.79 -6.27
CA ALA A 108 5.34 10.26 -6.01
C ALA A 108 5.01 10.37 -4.51
N GLY A 109 5.93 9.99 -3.61
CA GLY A 109 5.74 10.05 -2.16
C GLY A 109 4.76 9.00 -1.65
N TYR A 110 4.71 7.82 -2.27
CA TYR A 110 3.89 6.71 -1.78
C TYR A 110 4.35 6.23 -0.39
N ALA A 111 5.67 6.14 -0.18
CA ALA A 111 6.27 5.80 1.11
C ALA A 111 7.40 6.79 1.45
N THR A 112 7.62 7.00 2.74
CA THR A 112 8.71 7.85 3.26
C THR A 112 10.03 7.09 3.41
N ASP A 113 10.02 5.76 3.27
CA ASP A 113 11.21 4.93 3.32
C ASP A 113 12.13 5.22 2.11
N PRO A 114 13.39 5.65 2.32
CA PRO A 114 14.31 5.95 1.22
C PRO A 114 14.70 4.73 0.38
N HIS A 115 14.48 3.52 0.89
CA HIS A 115 14.78 2.26 0.19
C HIS A 115 13.53 1.56 -0.35
N TYR A 116 12.38 2.25 -0.40
CA TYR A 116 11.11 1.69 -0.84
C TYR A 116 11.19 1.04 -2.22
N ALA A 117 11.71 1.79 -3.20
CA ALA A 117 11.78 1.34 -4.59
C ALA A 117 12.63 0.08 -4.74
N ASP A 118 13.77 0.02 -4.06
CA ASP A 118 14.68 -1.11 -4.10
C ASP A 118 14.04 -2.37 -3.49
N LYS A 119 13.38 -2.22 -2.33
CA LYS A 119 12.66 -3.31 -1.66
C LYS A 119 11.56 -3.87 -2.54
N LEU A 120 10.73 -2.99 -3.12
CA LEU A 120 9.62 -3.39 -3.98
C LEU A 120 10.11 -4.06 -5.27
N THR A 121 11.12 -3.48 -5.92
CA THR A 121 11.72 -4.04 -7.13
C THR A 121 12.23 -5.46 -6.85
N ARG A 122 12.95 -5.66 -5.74
CA ARG A 122 13.46 -6.98 -5.34
C ARG A 122 12.36 -8.01 -5.16
N ILE A 123 11.27 -7.64 -4.47
CA ILE A 123 10.13 -8.55 -4.27
C ILE A 123 9.52 -8.95 -5.62
N ILE A 124 9.30 -7.99 -6.52
CA ILE A 124 8.66 -8.26 -7.81
C ILE A 124 9.55 -9.14 -8.71
N THR A 125 10.85 -8.89 -8.74
CA THR A 125 11.75 -9.55 -9.69
C THR A 125 12.35 -10.86 -9.19
N GLN A 126 12.52 -11.03 -7.87
CA GLN A 126 13.22 -12.19 -7.30
C GLN A 126 12.30 -13.10 -6.48
N SER A 127 11.30 -12.56 -5.80
CA SER A 127 10.40 -13.36 -4.95
C SER A 127 9.14 -13.82 -5.68
N LEU A 128 8.83 -13.22 -6.83
CA LEU A 128 7.68 -13.54 -7.68
C LEU A 128 8.09 -13.97 -9.11
N SER A 129 9.37 -14.29 -9.32
CA SER A 129 9.82 -15.01 -10.51
C SER A 129 9.27 -16.43 -10.43
N ALA A 130 8.53 -16.83 -11.47
CA ALA A 130 8.05 -18.21 -11.62
C ALA A 130 9.20 -19.10 -12.09
#